data_AF-A0A7W6WHF9-F1
#
_entry.id   AF-A0A7W6WHF9-F1
#
_cell.length_a   1.000
_cell.length_b   1.000
_cell.length_c   1.000
_cell.angle_alpha   90.00
_cell.angle_beta   90.00
_cell.angle_gamma   90.00
#
_symmetry.space_group_name_H-M   'P 1'
#
loop_
_entity.id
_entity.type
_entity.pdbx_description
1 polymer ?
#
loop_
_entity_poly.entity_id
_entity_poly.type
_entity_poly.pdbx_seq_one_letter_code
_entity_poly.pdbx_strand_id
1 'polypeptide(L)'
;MAAIGLAIGGYSILWYKANAGPTLEPDLCPENGATSVTAVLLDVTDPISEITKLDLKREFQRIVSGVGQHGLIEVYLLTDVESKPERTFHGCNPGDGANSDPWTSNPKKIQQRWEQAFNQPLKKIEEQMGEGSGSKQSPIMAGIQRIVIESFSEPKLDGRPKHLVVASDMMEHTPAFSMYKSGADTKVFENSPARDKYRTPLDGVDVKLLFFQRENSASLKNLPEFWATWVSSNHGDFSGIERLTGTM
;
A
#
# COMPACT_ATOMS: atom_id res chain seq x y z
N MET A 1 12.15 -57.54 0.80
CA MET A 1 11.55 -56.80 -0.34
C MET A 1 10.37 -55.92 0.06
N ALA A 2 9.46 -56.34 0.97
CA ALA A 2 8.29 -55.53 1.37
C ALA A 2 8.61 -54.25 2.19
N ALA A 3 9.62 -54.29 3.07
CA ALA A 3 9.96 -53.14 3.93
C ALA A 3 10.60 -51.95 3.18
N ILE A 4 11.31 -52.21 2.07
CA ILE A 4 11.96 -51.18 1.26
C ILE A 4 10.94 -50.42 0.40
N GLY A 5 9.92 -51.11 -0.13
CA GLY A 5 8.85 -50.48 -0.90
C GLY A 5 7.96 -49.53 -0.07
N LEU A 6 7.72 -49.86 1.21
CA LEU A 6 6.96 -49.00 2.13
C LEU A 6 7.75 -47.74 2.53
N ALA A 7 9.06 -47.84 2.73
CA ALA A 7 9.91 -46.69 3.05
C ALA A 7 10.03 -45.71 1.89
N ILE A 8 10.19 -46.21 0.65
CA ILE A 8 10.25 -45.37 -0.55
C ILE A 8 8.89 -44.73 -0.82
N GLY A 9 7.78 -45.48 -0.73
CA GLY A 9 6.43 -44.93 -0.91
C GLY A 9 6.06 -43.88 0.14
N GLY A 10 6.43 -44.10 1.41
CA GLY A 10 6.24 -43.12 2.49
C GLY A 10 7.04 -41.84 2.27
N TYR A 11 8.31 -41.96 1.86
CA TYR A 11 9.16 -40.82 1.53
C TYR A 11 8.61 -40.02 0.34
N SER A 12 8.16 -40.68 -0.73
CA SER A 12 7.57 -40.02 -1.89
C SER A 12 6.27 -39.28 -1.56
N ILE A 13 5.41 -39.83 -0.70
CA ILE A 13 4.17 -39.16 -0.26
C ILE A 13 4.49 -37.96 0.63
N LEU A 14 5.44 -38.09 1.56
CA LEU A 14 5.87 -36.98 2.40
C LEU A 14 6.53 -35.87 1.59
N TRP A 15 7.37 -36.22 0.61
CA TRP A 15 8.00 -35.28 -0.32
C TRP A 15 6.97 -34.58 -1.20
N TYR A 16 5.98 -35.32 -1.72
CA TYR A 16 4.89 -34.75 -2.51
C TYR A 16 4.01 -33.80 -1.67
N LYS A 17 3.66 -34.18 -0.44
CA LYS A 17 2.92 -33.32 0.49
C LYS A 17 3.72 -32.10 0.95
N ALA A 18 5.03 -32.23 1.13
CA ALA A 18 5.93 -31.12 1.46
C ALA A 18 6.10 -30.15 0.28
N ASN A 19 5.96 -30.62 -0.96
CA ASN A 19 6.10 -29.82 -2.18
C ASN A 19 4.76 -29.39 -2.80
N ALA A 20 3.63 -29.77 -2.19
CA ALA A 20 2.33 -29.27 -2.60
C ALA A 20 2.20 -27.83 -2.10
N GLY A 21 2.13 -26.86 -3.03
CA GLY A 21 1.87 -25.46 -2.70
C GLY A 21 0.49 -25.29 -2.04
N PRO A 22 0.26 -24.16 -1.34
CA PRO A 22 -1.04 -23.91 -0.71
C PRO A 22 -2.14 -23.80 -1.76
N THR A 23 -3.36 -24.18 -1.39
CA THR A 23 -4.55 -23.86 -2.17
C THR A 23 -4.73 -22.35 -2.23
N LEU A 24 -5.01 -21.82 -3.42
CA LEU A 24 -5.17 -20.39 -3.67
C LEU A 24 -6.65 -20.04 -3.92
N GLU A 25 -7.07 -18.90 -3.37
CA GLU A 25 -8.35 -18.25 -3.64
C GLU A 25 -8.34 -17.51 -4.99
N PRO A 26 -9.48 -16.98 -5.49
CA PRO A 26 -9.54 -16.28 -6.80
C PRO A 26 -8.64 -15.05 -6.91
N ASP A 27 -8.33 -14.41 -5.79
CA ASP A 27 -7.37 -13.30 -5.66
C ASP A 27 -5.92 -13.76 -5.53
N LEU A 28 -5.70 -15.08 -5.67
CA LEU A 28 -4.42 -15.78 -5.61
C LEU A 28 -3.79 -15.81 -4.22
N CYS A 29 -4.54 -15.43 -3.19
CA CYS A 29 -4.08 -15.53 -1.82
C CYS A 29 -4.21 -16.96 -1.30
N PRO A 30 -3.26 -17.45 -0.49
CA PRO A 30 -3.41 -18.72 0.19
C PRO A 30 -4.62 -18.72 1.13
N GLU A 31 -5.38 -19.81 1.18
CA GLU A 31 -6.52 -19.95 2.10
C GLU A 31 -6.13 -19.72 3.58
N ASN A 32 -4.89 -20.08 3.94
CA ASN A 32 -4.31 -19.92 5.27
C ASN A 32 -3.74 -18.51 5.55
N GLY A 33 -3.89 -17.57 4.62
CA GLY A 33 -3.45 -16.18 4.77
C GLY A 33 -2.17 -15.84 4.01
N ALA A 34 -2.02 -14.57 3.68
CA ALA A 34 -0.83 -14.05 3.00
C ALA A 34 0.42 -14.12 3.89
N THR A 35 1.59 -14.19 3.26
CA THR A 35 2.89 -14.24 3.97
C THR A 35 3.36 -12.89 4.48
N SER A 36 2.89 -11.81 3.84
CA SER A 36 3.06 -10.41 4.22
C SER A 36 1.90 -9.60 3.65
N VAL A 37 1.74 -8.36 4.09
CA VAL A 37 0.80 -7.41 3.50
C VAL A 37 1.51 -6.10 3.16
N THR A 38 1.29 -5.61 1.95
CA THR A 38 1.74 -4.31 1.49
C THR A 38 0.53 -3.53 1.01
N ALA A 39 0.10 -2.55 1.80
CA ALA A 39 -0.96 -1.62 1.40
C ALA A 39 -0.33 -0.34 0.88
N VAL A 40 -0.84 0.16 -0.25
CA VAL A 40 -0.43 1.46 -0.78
C VAL A 40 -1.61 2.42 -0.82
N LEU A 41 -1.47 3.55 -0.12
CA LEU A 41 -2.39 4.68 -0.17
C LEU A 41 -1.91 5.67 -1.22
N LEU A 42 -2.74 5.92 -2.22
CA LEU A 42 -2.55 6.92 -3.24
C LEU A 42 -3.41 8.14 -2.93
N ASP A 43 -2.79 9.18 -2.41
CA ASP A 43 -3.38 10.49 -2.42
C ASP A 43 -3.17 11.11 -3.79
N VAL A 44 -4.27 11.30 -4.50
CA VAL A 44 -4.32 11.99 -5.79
C VAL A 44 -5.51 12.94 -5.75
N THR A 45 -5.79 13.54 -4.57
CA THR A 45 -6.88 14.50 -4.45
C THR A 45 -6.64 15.77 -5.27
N ASP A 46 -5.41 15.95 -5.76
CA ASP A 46 -4.99 17.05 -6.60
C ASP A 46 -4.18 16.54 -7.81
N PRO A 47 -4.15 17.29 -8.93
CA PRO A 47 -3.40 16.90 -10.12
C PRO A 47 -1.89 16.82 -9.86
N ILE A 48 -1.24 15.84 -10.49
CA ILE A 48 0.22 15.67 -10.49
C ILE A 48 0.76 15.69 -11.92
N SER A 49 2.02 16.15 -12.08
CA SER A 49 2.66 16.23 -13.39
C SER A 49 2.89 14.85 -14.03
N GLU A 50 2.95 14.80 -15.36
CA GLU A 50 3.20 13.54 -16.10
C GLU A 50 4.51 12.84 -15.70
N ILE A 51 5.53 13.63 -15.34
CA ILE A 51 6.81 13.09 -14.86
C ILE A 51 6.65 12.44 -13.49
N THR A 52 5.92 13.07 -12.57
CA THR A 52 5.60 12.50 -11.25
C THR A 52 4.82 11.20 -11.40
N LYS A 53 3.87 11.13 -12.33
CA LYS A 53 3.11 9.89 -12.62
C LYS A 53 4.02 8.76 -13.09
N LEU A 54 4.94 9.06 -14.00
CA LEU A 54 5.89 8.09 -14.52
C LEU A 54 6.80 7.56 -13.41
N ASP A 55 7.26 8.43 -12.52
CA ASP A 55 8.12 8.04 -11.41
C ASP A 55 7.37 7.24 -10.35
N LEU A 56 6.17 7.68 -9.98
CA LEU A 56 5.25 6.95 -9.10
C LEU A 56 5.03 5.52 -9.62
N LYS A 57 4.75 5.36 -10.92
CA LYS A 57 4.60 4.06 -11.57
C LYS A 57 5.85 3.18 -11.44
N ARG A 58 7.05 3.75 -11.51
CA ARG A 58 8.31 3.01 -11.33
C ARG A 58 8.51 2.60 -9.87
N GLU A 59 8.23 3.48 -8.92
CA GLU A 59 8.31 3.12 -7.49
C GLU A 59 7.36 1.98 -7.16
N PHE A 60 6.14 2.03 -7.70
CA PHE A 60 5.19 0.92 -7.56
C PHE A 60 5.72 -0.39 -8.11
N GLN A 61 6.31 -0.38 -9.30
CA GLN A 61 6.91 -1.58 -9.89
C GLN A 61 8.01 -2.14 -8.97
N ARG A 62 8.82 -1.27 -8.36
CA ARG A 62 9.84 -1.70 -7.39
C ARG A 62 9.21 -2.31 -6.14
N ILE A 63 8.22 -1.65 -5.53
CA ILE A 63 7.51 -2.13 -4.36
C ILE A 63 6.95 -3.54 -4.62
N VAL A 64 6.21 -3.70 -5.71
CA VAL A 64 5.59 -4.99 -6.04
C VAL A 64 6.60 -6.06 -6.43
N SER A 65 7.68 -5.70 -7.13
CA SER A 65 8.77 -6.65 -7.40
C SER A 65 9.48 -7.14 -6.13
N GLY A 66 9.42 -6.36 -5.05
CA GLY A 66 9.96 -6.72 -3.74
C GLY A 66 9.01 -7.58 -2.90
N VAL A 67 7.74 -7.71 -3.29
CA VAL A 67 6.77 -8.55 -2.56
C VAL A 67 7.06 -10.01 -2.85
N GLY A 68 7.44 -10.74 -1.80
CA GLY A 68 7.72 -12.18 -1.90
C GLY A 68 6.50 -13.01 -2.30
N GLN A 69 6.75 -14.29 -2.61
CA GLN A 69 5.68 -15.22 -2.93
C GLN A 69 4.62 -15.27 -1.81
N HIS A 70 3.36 -15.24 -2.23
CA HIS A 70 2.14 -15.19 -1.42
C HIS A 70 1.98 -13.92 -0.57
N GLY A 71 2.77 -12.87 -0.81
CA GLY A 71 2.55 -11.57 -0.20
C GLY A 71 1.35 -10.87 -0.81
N LEU A 72 0.50 -10.28 0.03
CA LEU A 72 -0.68 -9.51 -0.37
C LEU A 72 -0.28 -8.10 -0.76
N ILE A 73 -0.85 -7.62 -1.87
CA ILE A 73 -0.79 -6.22 -2.29
C ILE A 73 -2.20 -5.67 -2.33
N GLU A 74 -2.38 -4.52 -1.71
CA GLU A 74 -3.60 -3.72 -1.80
C GLU A 74 -3.29 -2.30 -2.22
N VAL A 75 -4.17 -1.72 -3.03
CA VAL A 75 -4.06 -0.33 -3.48
C VAL A 75 -5.35 0.39 -3.12
N TYR A 76 -5.18 1.52 -2.46
CA TYR A 76 -6.24 2.39 -1.98
C TYR A 76 -6.08 3.77 -2.61
N LEU A 77 -7.17 4.34 -3.11
CA LEU A 77 -7.22 5.72 -3.55
C LEU A 77 -7.84 6.58 -2.47
N LEU A 78 -7.15 7.62 -2.04
CA LEU A 78 -7.71 8.63 -1.15
C LEU A 78 -8.77 9.43 -1.90
N THR A 79 -9.88 9.71 -1.21
CA THR A 79 -10.95 10.57 -1.73
C THR A 79 -11.08 11.82 -0.87
N ASP A 80 -11.88 12.77 -1.32
CA ASP A 80 -12.21 13.99 -0.57
C ASP A 80 -13.13 13.74 0.64
N VAL A 81 -13.49 12.47 0.89
CA VAL A 81 -14.35 12.04 1.99
C VAL A 81 -13.53 11.18 2.97
N GLU A 82 -13.39 11.66 4.20
CA GLU A 82 -12.63 10.98 5.28
C GLU A 82 -12.95 9.49 5.45
N SER A 83 -14.18 9.06 5.19
CA SER A 83 -14.65 7.69 5.46
C SER A 83 -14.47 6.70 4.31
N LYS A 84 -13.90 7.09 3.16
CA LYS A 84 -13.97 6.26 1.94
C LYS A 84 -12.71 6.31 1.05
N PRO A 85 -11.55 5.80 1.49
CA PRO A 85 -10.57 5.39 0.50
C PRO A 85 -11.15 4.23 -0.34
N GLU A 86 -11.04 4.31 -1.67
CA GLU A 86 -11.52 3.26 -2.59
C GLU A 86 -10.42 2.22 -2.76
N ARG A 87 -10.65 0.97 -2.34
CA ARG A 87 -9.72 -0.14 -2.63
C ARG A 87 -9.86 -0.54 -4.09
N THR A 88 -8.86 -0.21 -4.90
CA THR A 88 -8.86 -0.48 -6.35
C THR A 88 -8.17 -1.78 -6.72
N PHE A 89 -7.38 -2.35 -5.82
CA PHE A 89 -6.72 -3.63 -6.03
C PHE A 89 -6.60 -4.43 -4.73
N HIS A 90 -6.74 -5.75 -4.87
CA HIS A 90 -6.53 -6.75 -3.84
C HIS A 90 -6.04 -8.03 -4.50
N GLY A 91 -4.88 -8.52 -4.12
CA GLY A 91 -4.42 -9.84 -4.56
C GLY A 91 -3.00 -10.17 -4.13
N CYS A 92 -2.70 -11.47 -4.10
CA CYS A 92 -1.39 -11.95 -3.67
C CYS A 92 -0.46 -12.26 -4.84
N ASN A 93 0.84 -12.16 -4.57
CA ASN A 93 1.86 -12.64 -5.48
C ASN A 93 1.78 -14.19 -5.58
N PRO A 94 1.44 -14.79 -6.72
CA PRO A 94 1.36 -16.25 -6.83
C PRO A 94 2.75 -16.94 -6.81
N GLY A 95 3.84 -16.18 -6.96
CA GLY A 95 5.19 -16.68 -7.14
C GLY A 95 5.45 -17.26 -8.53
N ASP A 96 6.67 -17.71 -8.70
CA ASP A 96 7.29 -18.27 -9.89
C ASP A 96 7.21 -19.80 -9.83
N GLY A 97 6.00 -20.35 -9.98
CA GLY A 97 5.79 -21.78 -9.81
C GLY A 97 6.51 -22.64 -10.86
N ALA A 98 7.39 -23.54 -10.39
CA ALA A 98 7.87 -24.71 -11.14
C ALA A 98 6.82 -25.84 -11.24
N ASN A 99 5.72 -25.73 -10.49
CA ASN A 99 4.58 -26.67 -10.50
C ASN A 99 3.23 -25.97 -10.77
N SER A 100 3.24 -24.72 -11.20
CA SER A 100 2.01 -24.01 -11.55
C SER A 100 1.77 -24.15 -13.05
N ASP A 101 0.57 -24.59 -13.41
CA ASP A 101 0.00 -24.60 -14.77
C ASP A 101 0.52 -23.39 -15.61
N PRO A 102 0.81 -23.54 -16.93
CA PRO A 102 1.22 -22.45 -17.85
C PRO A 102 0.40 -21.14 -17.81
N TRP A 103 -0.66 -21.10 -17.01
CA TRP A 103 -1.48 -19.95 -16.64
C TRP A 103 -0.85 -18.90 -15.73
N THR A 104 0.19 -19.19 -14.92
CA THR A 104 0.68 -18.29 -13.85
C THR A 104 2.11 -17.77 -14.05
N SER A 105 2.95 -18.46 -14.81
CA SER A 105 4.37 -18.12 -14.98
C SER A 105 4.67 -17.26 -16.22
N ASN A 106 3.65 -16.87 -16.99
CA ASN A 106 3.82 -16.08 -18.20
C ASN A 106 4.06 -14.60 -17.84
N PRO A 107 5.22 -14.00 -18.17
CA PRO A 107 5.49 -12.57 -17.93
C PRO A 107 4.40 -11.66 -18.47
N LYS A 108 3.74 -12.02 -19.59
CA LYS A 108 2.61 -11.27 -20.14
C LYS A 108 1.40 -11.23 -19.23
N LYS A 109 1.12 -12.29 -18.47
CA LYS A 109 -0.03 -12.34 -17.53
C LYS A 109 0.25 -11.60 -16.24
N ILE A 110 1.49 -11.65 -15.74
CA ILE A 110 1.95 -10.79 -14.65
C ILE A 110 1.80 -9.32 -15.08
N GLN A 111 2.20 -8.99 -16.31
CA GLN A 111 2.05 -7.64 -16.86
C GLN A 111 0.60 -7.23 -17.11
N GLN A 112 -0.29 -8.15 -17.51
CA GLN A 112 -1.73 -7.87 -17.61
C GLN A 112 -2.37 -7.62 -16.25
N ARG A 113 -2.02 -8.41 -15.22
CA ARG A 113 -2.46 -8.17 -13.85
C ARG A 113 -1.94 -6.83 -13.35
N TRP A 114 -0.68 -6.49 -13.64
CA TRP A 114 -0.10 -5.18 -13.37
C TRP A 114 -0.89 -4.04 -14.03
N GLU A 115 -1.23 -4.19 -15.30
CA GLU A 115 -1.99 -3.20 -16.06
C GLU A 115 -3.37 -2.95 -15.44
N GLN A 116 -4.07 -4.03 -15.06
CA GLN A 116 -5.39 -3.97 -14.43
C GLN A 116 -5.34 -3.46 -12.98
N ALA A 117 -4.32 -3.86 -12.23
CA ALA A 117 -4.15 -3.52 -10.81
C ALA A 117 -3.75 -2.06 -10.58
N PHE A 118 -3.00 -1.48 -11.53
CA PHE A 118 -2.32 -0.19 -11.33
C PHE A 118 -2.60 0.82 -12.42
N ASN A 119 -2.36 0.48 -13.69
CA ASN A 119 -2.56 1.45 -14.77
C ASN A 119 -4.03 1.82 -14.94
N GLN A 120 -4.96 0.87 -14.77
CA GLN A 120 -6.39 1.17 -14.86
C GLN A 120 -6.88 2.09 -13.72
N PRO A 121 -6.57 1.83 -12.44
CA PRO A 121 -6.90 2.78 -11.37
C PRO A 121 -6.28 4.16 -11.59
N LEU A 122 -5.00 4.24 -11.97
CA LEU A 122 -4.35 5.53 -12.26
C LEU A 122 -5.02 6.28 -13.42
N LYS A 123 -5.45 5.59 -14.48
CA LYS A 123 -6.25 6.21 -15.57
C LYS A 123 -7.63 6.65 -15.12
N LYS A 124 -8.32 5.84 -14.33
CA LYS A 124 -9.65 6.16 -13.78
C LYS A 124 -9.57 7.42 -12.91
N ILE A 125 -8.50 7.58 -12.15
CA ILE A 125 -8.20 8.81 -11.41
C ILE A 125 -8.11 10.01 -12.36
N GLU A 126 -7.34 9.91 -13.44
CA GLU A 126 -7.19 11.00 -14.42
C GLU A 126 -8.53 11.43 -15.03
N GLU A 127 -9.39 10.46 -15.35
CA GLU A 127 -10.73 10.71 -15.87
C GLU A 127 -11.64 11.37 -14.81
N GLN A 128 -11.48 11.01 -13.54
CA GLN A 128 -12.24 11.58 -12.42
C GLN A 128 -11.76 12.98 -12.01
N MET A 129 -10.47 13.28 -12.20
CA MET A 129 -9.82 14.56 -11.85
C MET A 129 -9.87 15.61 -12.98
N GLY A 130 -10.80 15.52 -13.93
CA GLY A 130 -10.87 16.40 -15.12
C GLY A 130 -10.53 17.88 -14.86
N GLU A 131 -9.97 18.55 -15.89
CA GLU A 131 -9.36 19.89 -15.84
C GLU A 131 -9.99 20.88 -14.83
N GLY A 132 -9.42 20.96 -13.61
CA GLY A 132 -9.43 22.18 -12.82
C GLY A 132 -10.17 22.23 -11.47
N SER A 133 -10.70 21.14 -10.93
CA SER A 133 -11.21 21.17 -9.53
C SER A 133 -10.36 20.30 -8.60
N GLY A 134 -9.40 20.93 -7.90
CA GLY A 134 -8.74 20.31 -6.75
C GLY A 134 -9.75 19.93 -5.67
N SER A 135 -9.46 18.89 -4.91
CA SER A 135 -10.33 18.38 -3.86
C SER A 135 -10.55 19.39 -2.74
N LYS A 136 -11.71 19.30 -2.08
CA LYS A 136 -12.01 20.09 -0.88
C LYS A 136 -11.28 19.61 0.37
N GLN A 137 -10.78 18.37 0.39
CA GLN A 137 -10.11 17.74 1.53
C GLN A 137 -9.07 16.73 1.04
N SER A 138 -8.00 16.57 1.83
CA SER A 138 -7.06 15.45 1.70
C SER A 138 -6.91 14.80 3.08
N PRO A 139 -7.79 13.84 3.43
CA PRO A 139 -7.86 13.22 4.74
C PRO A 139 -6.88 12.04 4.87
N ILE A 140 -5.59 12.29 4.66
CA ILE A 140 -4.53 11.26 4.58
C ILE A 140 -4.51 10.40 5.85
N MET A 141 -4.56 11.03 7.03
CA MET A 141 -4.56 10.29 8.30
C MET A 141 -5.77 9.36 8.44
N ALA A 142 -6.95 9.78 7.96
CA ALA A 142 -8.15 8.94 7.97
C ALA A 142 -8.02 7.77 6.99
N GLY A 143 -7.40 7.99 5.83
CA GLY A 143 -7.08 6.95 4.86
C GLY A 143 -6.16 5.88 5.46
N ILE A 144 -5.10 6.30 6.14
CA ILE A 144 -4.18 5.40 6.84
C ILE A 144 -4.92 4.62 7.94
N GLN A 145 -5.71 5.30 8.76
CA GLN A 145 -6.52 4.66 9.82
C GLN A 145 -7.42 3.56 9.25
N ARG A 146 -8.04 3.81 8.10
CA ARG A 146 -8.91 2.83 7.45
C ARG A 146 -8.15 1.60 6.99
N ILE A 147 -7.01 1.78 6.33
CA ILE A 147 -6.15 0.67 5.89
C ILE A 147 -5.73 -0.21 7.07
N VAL A 148 -5.34 0.41 8.18
CA VAL A 148 -4.95 -0.36 9.38
C VAL A 148 -6.07 -1.25 9.88
N ILE A 149 -7.31 -0.74 9.89
CA ILE A 149 -8.48 -1.50 10.37
C ILE A 149 -8.93 -2.56 9.35
N GLU A 150 -8.94 -2.25 8.06
CA GLU A 150 -9.45 -3.16 7.03
C GLU A 150 -8.44 -4.21 6.59
N SER A 151 -7.16 -3.86 6.55
CA SER A 151 -6.09 -4.70 6.01
C SER A 151 -5.25 -5.31 7.12
N PHE A 152 -4.67 -4.46 7.96
CA PHE A 152 -3.62 -4.91 8.88
C PHE A 152 -4.14 -5.59 10.16
N SER A 153 -5.43 -5.46 10.43
CA SER A 153 -6.08 -6.05 11.61
C SER A 153 -6.71 -7.41 11.33
N GLU A 154 -6.49 -8.00 10.15
CA GLU A 154 -6.94 -9.36 9.87
C GLU A 154 -6.19 -10.39 10.72
N PRO A 155 -6.88 -11.29 11.45
CA PRO A 155 -6.22 -12.28 12.30
C PRO A 155 -5.26 -13.21 11.55
N LYS A 156 -5.48 -13.44 10.26
CA LYS A 156 -4.60 -14.26 9.41
C LYS A 156 -3.21 -13.61 9.19
N LEU A 157 -3.08 -12.31 9.45
CA LEU A 157 -1.86 -11.52 9.30
C LEU A 157 -1.13 -11.30 10.64
N ASP A 158 -1.58 -11.91 11.73
CA ASP A 158 -0.91 -11.81 13.02
C ASP A 158 0.54 -12.34 12.94
N GLY A 159 1.48 -11.51 13.38
CA GLY A 159 2.93 -11.80 13.30
C GLY A 159 3.51 -11.79 11.89
N ARG A 160 2.75 -11.39 10.86
CA ARG A 160 3.25 -11.22 9.49
C ARG A 160 3.80 -9.80 9.27
N PRO A 161 4.77 -9.62 8.37
CA PRO A 161 5.25 -8.29 7.98
C PRO A 161 4.13 -7.43 7.39
N LYS A 162 4.04 -6.18 7.82
CA LYS A 162 3.05 -5.19 7.38
C LYS A 162 3.78 -3.96 6.86
N HIS A 163 3.54 -3.61 5.61
CA HIS A 163 4.13 -2.45 4.96
C HIS A 163 3.02 -1.50 4.49
N LEU A 164 3.12 -0.25 4.90
CA LEU A 164 2.29 0.84 4.42
C LEU A 164 3.15 1.77 3.56
N VAL A 165 2.74 1.96 2.32
CA VAL A 165 3.31 2.99 1.46
C VAL A 165 2.27 4.08 1.29
N VAL A 166 2.64 5.34 1.49
CA VAL A 166 1.75 6.48 1.25
C VAL A 166 2.38 7.35 0.18
N ALA A 167 1.74 7.46 -0.98
CA ALA A 167 2.13 8.42 -2.01
C ALA A 167 1.21 9.63 -1.93
N SER A 168 1.77 10.79 -1.59
CA SER A 168 1.03 12.03 -1.41
C SER A 168 1.99 13.22 -1.48
N ASP A 169 1.46 14.43 -1.64
CA ASP A 169 2.18 15.65 -1.27
C ASP A 169 2.28 15.85 0.24
N MET A 170 1.64 14.97 0.99
CA MET A 170 1.62 14.87 2.44
C MET A 170 0.95 16.05 3.14
N MET A 171 0.09 16.80 2.43
CA MET A 171 -0.65 17.95 2.96
C MET A 171 -1.99 17.53 3.56
N GLU A 172 -2.01 17.21 4.86
CA GLU A 172 -3.25 16.90 5.57
C GLU A 172 -4.21 18.11 5.52
N HIS A 173 -5.42 17.88 5.00
CA HIS A 173 -6.45 18.91 4.90
C HIS A 173 -7.83 18.37 5.24
N THR A 174 -8.23 18.58 6.49
CA THR A 174 -9.54 18.23 7.02
C THR A 174 -10.13 19.36 7.85
N PRO A 175 -11.43 19.30 8.21
CA PRO A 175 -12.01 20.21 9.18
C PRO A 175 -11.34 20.14 10.57
N ALA A 176 -10.78 18.98 10.95
CA ALA A 176 -10.17 18.76 12.26
C ALA A 176 -8.73 19.30 12.35
N PHE A 177 -7.97 19.22 11.26
CA PHE A 177 -6.62 19.78 11.15
C PHE A 177 -6.27 20.04 9.69
N SER A 178 -5.60 21.16 9.42
CA SER A 178 -5.29 21.57 8.06
C SER A 178 -3.92 22.24 8.00
N MET A 179 -2.99 21.60 7.31
CA MET A 179 -1.64 22.12 7.14
C MET A 179 -1.60 23.42 6.32
N TYR A 180 -2.61 23.69 5.48
CA TYR A 180 -2.75 25.01 4.83
C TYR A 180 -2.96 26.17 5.80
N LYS A 181 -3.48 25.92 7.01
CA LYS A 181 -3.78 26.96 8.00
C LYS A 181 -2.65 27.15 9.00
N SER A 182 -2.08 26.05 9.48
CA SER A 182 -1.09 26.04 10.56
C SER A 182 0.32 25.66 10.12
N GLY A 183 0.50 25.24 8.88
CA GLY A 183 1.70 24.50 8.46
C GLY A 183 1.76 23.11 9.10
N ALA A 184 2.89 22.44 8.89
CA ALA A 184 3.23 21.15 9.51
C ALA A 184 3.72 21.35 10.97
N ASP A 185 2.88 21.97 11.81
CA ASP A 185 3.19 22.24 13.21
C ASP A 185 2.61 21.14 14.12
N THR A 186 3.51 20.31 14.67
CA THR A 186 3.16 19.21 15.57
C THR A 186 2.43 19.68 16.82
N LYS A 187 2.77 20.84 17.39
CA LYS A 187 2.10 21.35 18.60
C LYS A 187 0.67 21.78 18.28
N VAL A 188 0.45 22.39 17.11
CA VAL A 188 -0.92 22.72 16.69
C VAL A 188 -1.74 21.46 16.47
N PHE A 189 -1.15 20.43 15.84
CA PHE A 189 -1.80 19.13 15.68
C PHE A 189 -2.16 18.47 17.02
N GLU A 190 -1.21 18.38 17.96
CA GLU A 190 -1.40 17.76 19.28
C GLU A 190 -2.49 18.42 20.13
N ASN A 191 -2.73 19.72 19.92
CA ASN A 191 -3.77 20.48 20.60
C ASN A 191 -5.10 20.54 19.81
N SER A 192 -5.15 19.94 18.62
CA SER A 192 -6.35 19.89 17.78
C SER A 192 -7.19 18.63 18.04
N PRO A 193 -8.48 18.63 17.67
CA PRO A 193 -9.31 17.42 17.71
C PRO A 193 -8.77 16.28 16.84
N ALA A 194 -7.93 16.59 15.85
CA ALA A 194 -7.36 15.61 14.93
C ALA A 194 -6.46 14.58 15.64
N ARG A 195 -5.78 14.96 16.72
CA ARG A 195 -4.94 14.04 17.52
C ARG A 195 -5.72 12.81 17.96
N ASP A 196 -6.88 13.03 18.59
CA ASP A 196 -7.69 11.94 19.11
C ASP A 196 -8.50 11.27 18.00
N LYS A 197 -8.97 12.05 17.02
CA LYS A 197 -9.77 11.55 15.89
C LYS A 197 -8.99 10.58 15.00
N TYR A 198 -7.74 10.91 14.68
CA TYR A 198 -6.92 10.12 13.76
C TYR A 198 -5.85 9.26 14.46
N ARG A 199 -6.02 8.97 15.74
CA ARG A 199 -5.20 7.98 16.44
C ARG A 199 -5.31 6.64 15.72
N THR A 200 -4.16 6.06 15.38
CA THR A 200 -4.07 4.88 14.51
C THR A 200 -3.03 3.93 15.06
N PRO A 201 -3.36 2.70 15.47
CA PRO A 201 -2.37 1.77 16.01
C PRO A 201 -1.50 1.20 14.86
N LEU A 202 -0.29 1.72 14.70
CA LEU A 202 0.65 1.29 13.67
C LEU A 202 1.67 0.26 14.19
N ASP A 203 1.38 -0.40 15.31
CA ASP A 203 2.28 -1.38 15.93
C ASP A 203 2.70 -2.48 14.93
N GLY A 204 4.01 -2.58 14.68
CA GLY A 204 4.60 -3.53 13.73
C GLY A 204 4.33 -3.22 12.25
N VAL A 205 3.89 -2.00 11.94
CA VAL A 205 3.71 -1.50 10.58
C VAL A 205 4.92 -0.67 10.18
N ASP A 206 5.57 -1.09 9.10
CA ASP A 206 6.63 -0.33 8.43
C ASP A 206 6.01 0.68 7.46
N VAL A 207 6.23 1.98 7.69
CA VAL A 207 5.64 3.08 6.92
C VAL A 207 6.71 3.78 6.07
N LYS A 208 6.52 3.72 4.74
CA LYS A 208 7.30 4.47 3.74
C LYS A 208 6.45 5.55 3.09
N LEU A 209 7.03 6.73 2.90
CA LEU A 209 6.35 7.83 2.21
C LEU A 209 6.98 8.09 0.82
N LEU A 210 6.15 8.24 -0.20
CA LEU A 210 6.53 8.69 -1.53
C LEU A 210 6.02 10.12 -1.72
N PHE A 211 6.90 11.10 -1.54
CA PHE A 211 6.56 12.52 -1.60
C PHE A 211 6.57 13.02 -3.04
N PHE A 212 5.54 13.75 -3.44
CA PHE A 212 5.58 14.56 -4.66
C PHE A 212 5.16 16.00 -4.37
N GLN A 213 5.69 16.97 -5.12
CA GLN A 213 5.24 18.37 -4.98
C GLN A 213 4.20 18.71 -6.04
N ARG A 214 3.30 19.62 -5.68
CA ARG A 214 2.37 20.24 -6.61
C ARG A 214 3.07 21.38 -7.34
N GLU A 215 2.62 21.70 -8.56
CA GLU A 215 3.17 22.81 -9.33
C GLU A 215 3.04 24.18 -8.63
N ASN A 216 2.08 24.33 -7.71
CA ASN A 216 1.80 25.60 -7.01
C ASN A 216 1.92 25.51 -5.48
N SER A 217 2.50 24.44 -4.92
CA SER A 217 2.63 24.33 -3.46
C SER A 217 3.90 25.04 -2.97
N ALA A 218 3.73 26.03 -2.10
CA ALA A 218 4.85 26.49 -1.27
C ALA A 218 5.32 25.30 -0.41
N SER A 219 6.60 24.94 -0.53
CA SER A 219 7.19 23.88 0.29
C SER A 219 6.98 24.18 1.77
N LEU A 220 6.16 23.38 2.45
CA LEU A 220 6.00 23.49 3.89
C LEU A 220 7.27 22.99 4.57
N LYS A 221 7.84 23.86 5.41
CA LYS A 221 8.95 23.45 6.30
C LYS A 221 8.46 22.36 7.23
N ASN A 222 9.34 21.41 7.53
CA ASN A 222 9.15 20.35 8.52
C ASN A 222 8.10 19.28 8.18
N LEU A 223 7.62 19.21 6.93
CA LEU A 223 6.60 18.22 6.54
C LEU A 223 7.08 16.76 6.73
N PRO A 224 8.30 16.38 6.29
CA PRO A 224 8.90 15.08 6.63
C PRO A 224 8.90 14.78 8.13
N GLU A 225 9.35 15.73 8.94
CA GLU A 225 9.53 15.59 10.38
C GLU A 225 8.19 15.45 11.10
N PHE A 226 7.17 16.19 10.65
CA PHE A 226 5.80 16.06 11.15
C PHE A 226 5.28 14.62 10.96
N TRP A 227 5.39 14.07 9.76
CA TRP A 227 4.87 12.73 9.47
C TRP A 227 5.67 11.62 10.15
N ALA A 228 7.00 11.74 10.21
CA ALA A 228 7.82 10.84 10.99
C ALA A 228 7.38 10.84 12.47
N THR A 229 7.15 12.03 13.04
CA THR A 229 6.65 12.18 14.42
C THR A 229 5.26 11.57 14.59
N TRP A 230 4.34 11.81 13.65
CA TRP A 230 2.99 11.25 13.69
C TRP A 230 3.02 9.71 13.64
N VAL A 231 3.80 9.11 12.73
CA VAL A 231 3.97 7.66 12.63
C VAL A 231 4.53 7.08 13.94
N SER A 232 5.62 7.65 14.46
CA SER A 232 6.23 7.17 15.71
C SER A 232 5.32 7.35 16.93
N SER A 233 4.55 8.45 17.01
CA SER A 233 3.57 8.66 18.08
C SER A 233 2.41 7.64 18.06
N ASN A 234 2.21 6.99 16.92
CA ASN A 234 1.26 5.93 16.68
C ASN A 234 1.92 4.52 16.71
N HIS A 235 3.17 4.44 17.18
CA HIS A 235 3.98 3.21 17.32
C HIS A 235 4.35 2.51 16.00
N GLY A 236 4.29 3.21 14.88
CA GLY A 236 4.77 2.71 13.59
C GLY A 236 6.28 2.86 13.42
N ASP A 237 6.85 1.99 12.60
CA ASP A 237 8.25 2.04 12.18
C ASP A 237 8.36 2.92 10.94
N PHE A 238 9.07 4.04 11.02
CA PHE A 238 9.25 4.94 9.87
C PHE A 238 10.45 4.52 9.03
N SER A 239 10.25 3.83 7.90
CA SER A 239 11.36 3.38 7.03
C SER A 239 11.95 4.47 6.16
N GLY A 240 11.24 5.58 5.96
CA GLY A 240 11.79 6.79 5.35
C GLY A 240 10.95 7.37 4.23
N ILE A 241 11.61 8.22 3.44
CA ILE A 241 10.98 9.07 2.43
C ILE A 241 11.71 8.91 1.10
N GLU A 242 10.94 8.65 0.06
CA GLU A 242 11.36 8.80 -1.33
C GLU A 242 10.76 10.09 -1.89
N ARG A 243 11.56 10.93 -2.55
CA ARG A 243 11.04 12.12 -3.24
C ARG A 243 10.91 11.83 -4.72
N LEU A 244 9.68 11.85 -5.22
CA LEU A 244 9.40 11.65 -6.63
C LEU A 244 9.85 12.84 -7.46
N THR A 245 10.30 12.52 -8.67
CA THR A 245 10.75 13.47 -9.69
C THR A 245 9.56 14.16 -10.34
N GLY A 246 9.70 15.42 -10.73
CA GLY A 246 8.67 16.13 -11.51
C GLY A 246 8.14 17.41 -10.89
N THR A 247 8.89 18.01 -9.96
CA THR A 247 8.60 19.33 -9.40
C THR A 247 8.89 20.41 -10.46
N MET A 248 7.88 21.15 -10.89
CA MET A 248 8.06 22.44 -11.56
C MET A 248 7.06 23.44 -11.02
#